data_AF-A0A024FC65-F1
#
_entry.id   AF-A0A024FC65-F1
#
_cell.length_a   1.000
_cell.length_b   1.000
_cell.length_c   1.000
_cell.angle_alpha   90.00
_cell.angle_beta   90.00
_cell.angle_gamma   90.00
#
_symmetry.space_group_name_H-M   'P 1'
#
loop_
_entity.id
_entity.type
_entity.pdbx_description
1 polymer ?
#
loop_
_entity_poly.entity_id
_entity_poly.type
_entity_poly.pdbx_seq_one_letter_code
_entity_poly.pdbx_strand_id
1 'polypeptide(L)'
;MVSTASLYDLARSEVDSPIANFPSFTAQENQGKNLFFLPRTLSNGVSGNCVGCHQTEAFVGPFPINPGPLTSFSTTNGIDATSSTDLGVNETTGNPNDIGKFKVPSLKNISIRPPYMHDGRFTTLIEVIDHYSSGIKNHPSLITPLVNDNGDVGQFNFTQEEKDALVAFLNTLTDEQMLSDEKYSDPFD
;
A
#
# COMPACT_ATOMS: atom_id res chain seq x y z
N MET A 1 -1.82 -18.62 -0.96
CA MET A 1 -2.92 -18.61 0.01
C MET A 1 -3.67 -17.30 -0.18
N VAL A 2 -5.00 -17.32 -0.27
CA VAL A 2 -5.80 -16.10 -0.50
C VAL A 2 -6.67 -15.90 0.72
N SER A 3 -6.45 -14.80 1.44
CA SER A 3 -7.31 -14.34 2.52
C SER A 3 -8.62 -13.85 1.91
N THR A 4 -9.75 -14.40 2.40
CA THR A 4 -11.10 -14.10 1.89
C THR A 4 -12.13 -13.94 3.01
N ALA A 5 -11.72 -14.09 4.28
CA ALA A 5 -12.60 -14.02 5.44
C ALA A 5 -12.08 -13.02 6.49
N SER A 6 -11.25 -12.04 6.09
CA SER A 6 -10.81 -10.99 7.01
C SER A 6 -12.01 -10.12 7.44
N LEU A 7 -11.87 -9.34 8.52
CA LEU A 7 -12.90 -8.40 8.94
C LEU A 7 -13.30 -7.46 7.79
N TYR A 8 -12.33 -6.99 7.00
CA TYR A 8 -12.60 -6.24 5.77
C TYR A 8 -13.47 -7.01 4.78
N ASP A 9 -13.19 -8.29 4.49
CA ASP A 9 -13.96 -9.05 3.49
C ASP A 9 -15.43 -9.20 3.89
N LEU A 10 -15.65 -9.54 5.17
CA LEU A 10 -16.99 -9.67 5.73
C LEU A 10 -17.72 -8.33 5.66
N ALA A 11 -17.08 -7.26 6.13
CA ALA A 11 -17.66 -5.93 6.19
C ALA A 11 -17.86 -5.31 4.78
N ARG A 12 -16.97 -5.61 3.83
CA ARG A 12 -17.09 -5.20 2.42
C ARG A 12 -18.34 -5.78 1.75
N SER A 13 -18.79 -6.97 2.18
CA SER A 13 -20.00 -7.62 1.66
C SER A 13 -21.31 -6.98 2.15
N GLU A 14 -21.25 -6.15 3.19
CA GLU A 14 -22.43 -5.49 3.80
C GLU A 14 -22.87 -4.25 3.01
N VAL A 15 -22.04 -3.75 2.10
CA VAL A 15 -22.25 -2.49 1.38
C VAL A 15 -21.92 -2.64 -0.10
N ASP A 16 -22.53 -1.80 -0.94
CA ASP A 16 -22.25 -1.82 -2.39
C ASP A 16 -20.89 -1.18 -2.74
N SER A 17 -20.39 -0.28 -1.89
CA SER A 17 -19.25 0.59 -2.19
C SER A 17 -18.15 0.51 -1.13
N PRO A 18 -16.86 0.39 -1.52
CA PRO A 18 -15.76 0.34 -0.57
C PRO A 18 -15.53 1.66 0.18
N ILE A 19 -16.08 2.78 -0.34
CA ILE A 19 -16.02 4.09 0.32
C ILE A 19 -17.19 4.36 1.27
N ALA A 20 -18.23 3.53 1.28
CA ALA A 20 -19.29 3.64 2.28
C ALA A 20 -18.76 3.24 3.66
N ASN A 21 -19.29 3.79 4.75
CA ASN A 21 -18.95 3.28 6.08
C ASN A 21 -19.42 1.84 6.20
N PHE A 22 -18.55 0.98 6.70
CA PHE A 22 -18.86 -0.42 6.94
C PHE A 22 -19.52 -0.55 8.31
N PRO A 23 -20.75 -1.10 8.41
CA PRO A 23 -21.45 -1.28 9.68
C PRO A 23 -20.65 -2.06 10.72
N SER A 24 -19.93 -3.11 10.29
CA SER A 24 -19.09 -3.93 11.18
C SER A 24 -17.76 -3.30 11.58
N PHE A 25 -17.41 -2.12 11.06
CA PHE A 25 -16.20 -1.39 11.47
C PHE A 25 -16.49 -0.43 12.61
N THR A 26 -15.54 -0.30 13.53
CA THR A 26 -15.46 0.82 14.46
C THR A 26 -15.34 2.16 13.73
N ALA A 27 -15.57 3.26 14.45
CA ALA A 27 -15.38 4.60 13.89
C ALA A 27 -13.93 4.84 13.43
N GLN A 28 -12.94 4.32 14.17
CA GLN A 28 -11.52 4.46 13.84
C GLN A 28 -11.12 3.65 12.60
N GLU A 29 -11.63 2.43 12.45
CA GLU A 29 -11.39 1.62 11.24
C GLU A 29 -12.05 2.25 10.00
N ASN A 30 -13.27 2.79 10.14
CA ASN A 30 -13.91 3.55 9.06
C ASN A 30 -13.14 4.83 8.71
N GLN A 31 -12.60 5.55 9.70
CA GLN A 31 -11.73 6.71 9.46
C GLN A 31 -10.47 6.30 8.68
N GLY A 32 -9.79 5.22 9.09
CA GLY A 32 -8.63 4.68 8.40
C GLY A 32 -8.93 4.25 6.97
N LYS A 33 -10.05 3.56 6.76
CA LYS A 33 -10.55 3.18 5.44
C LYS A 33 -10.78 4.43 4.58
N ASN A 34 -11.40 5.46 5.12
CA ASN A 34 -11.64 6.69 4.37
C ASN A 34 -10.34 7.40 3.99
N LEU A 35 -9.34 7.44 4.88
CA LEU A 35 -7.99 7.95 4.56
C LEU A 35 -7.30 7.12 3.47
N PHE A 36 -7.52 5.80 3.45
CA PHE A 36 -6.95 4.90 2.47
C PHE A 36 -7.56 5.09 1.07
N PHE A 37 -8.88 5.20 1.00
CA PHE A 37 -9.62 5.21 -0.27
C PHE A 37 -9.85 6.61 -0.85
N LEU A 38 -10.07 7.63 -0.03
CA LEU A 38 -10.42 8.97 -0.52
C LEU A 38 -9.16 9.79 -0.82
N PRO A 39 -9.17 10.58 -1.92
CA PRO A 39 -8.05 11.46 -2.24
C PRO A 39 -7.91 12.59 -1.21
N ARG A 40 -6.66 12.95 -0.92
CA ARG A 40 -6.30 14.17 -0.18
C ARG A 40 -5.18 14.92 -0.90
N THR A 41 -5.11 16.23 -0.69
CA THR A 41 -4.04 17.06 -1.23
C THR A 41 -2.75 16.82 -0.45
N LEU A 42 -1.70 16.43 -1.17
CA LEU A 42 -0.35 16.24 -0.63
C LEU A 42 0.38 17.59 -0.50
N SER A 43 1.52 17.60 0.18
CA SER A 43 2.36 18.81 0.35
C SER A 43 2.82 19.45 -0.97
N ASN A 44 2.83 18.71 -2.07
CA ASN A 44 3.18 19.20 -3.41
C ASN A 44 1.98 19.76 -4.20
N GLY A 45 0.79 19.83 -3.59
CA GLY A 45 -0.43 20.36 -4.19
C GLY A 45 -1.23 19.36 -5.04
N VAL A 46 -0.73 18.14 -5.24
CA VAL A 46 -1.42 17.10 -6.03
C VAL A 46 -2.29 16.23 -5.12
N SER A 47 -3.45 15.79 -5.62
CA SER A 47 -4.30 14.84 -4.89
C SER A 47 -3.80 13.40 -5.03
N GLY A 48 -3.71 12.69 -3.91
CA GLY A 48 -3.32 11.29 -3.85
C GLY A 48 -4.03 10.50 -2.75
N ASN A 49 -4.00 9.18 -2.85
CA ASN A 49 -4.55 8.23 -1.88
C ASN A 49 -3.79 6.90 -1.95
N CYS A 50 -4.00 6.04 -0.95
CA CYS A 50 -3.35 4.73 -0.86
C CYS A 50 -3.92 3.75 -1.90
N VAL A 51 -5.25 3.78 -2.08
CA VAL A 51 -5.94 2.90 -3.04
C VAL A 51 -5.46 3.13 -4.47
N GLY A 52 -4.93 4.31 -4.84
CA GLY A 52 -4.39 4.57 -6.18
C GLY A 52 -3.29 3.59 -6.61
N CYS A 53 -2.52 3.04 -5.67
CA CYS A 53 -1.57 1.95 -5.93
C CYS A 53 -2.08 0.59 -5.42
N HIS A 54 -2.91 0.57 -4.38
CA HIS A 54 -3.44 -0.65 -3.76
C HIS A 54 -4.94 -0.85 -4.09
N GLN A 55 -5.24 -1.13 -5.35
CA GLN A 55 -6.58 -0.92 -5.93
C GLN A 55 -7.56 -2.08 -5.75
N THR A 56 -7.15 -3.28 -6.13
CA THR A 56 -8.06 -4.45 -6.21
C THR A 56 -8.58 -4.86 -4.83
N GLU A 57 -9.57 -5.74 -4.76
CA GLU A 57 -10.03 -6.32 -3.47
C GLU A 57 -8.91 -7.14 -2.77
N ALA A 58 -7.82 -7.46 -3.47
CA ALA A 58 -6.60 -8.02 -2.90
C ALA A 58 -5.56 -6.94 -2.51
N PHE A 59 -5.87 -5.65 -2.62
CA PHE A 59 -5.00 -4.51 -2.32
C PHE A 59 -3.63 -4.56 -3.03
N VAL A 60 -3.63 -5.15 -4.23
CA VAL A 60 -2.48 -5.23 -5.13
C VAL A 60 -2.67 -4.25 -6.29
N GLY A 61 -1.56 -3.79 -6.87
CA GLY A 61 -1.57 -2.95 -8.06
C GLY A 61 -0.15 -2.68 -8.55
N PRO A 62 0.12 -1.48 -9.12
CA PRO A 62 -0.85 -0.54 -9.67
C PRO A 62 -1.54 -1.11 -10.92
N PHE A 63 -2.77 -0.66 -11.19
CA PHE A 63 -3.53 -1.06 -12.37
C PHE A 63 -3.09 -0.26 -13.62
N PRO A 64 -3.10 -0.84 -14.83
CA PRO A 64 -2.75 -0.14 -16.07
C PRO A 64 -3.70 1.03 -16.37
N ILE A 65 -3.29 2.26 -16.04
CA ILE A 65 -3.97 3.49 -16.50
C ILE A 65 -3.26 4.17 -17.68
N ASN A 66 -2.15 3.62 -18.19
CA ASN A 66 -1.44 4.18 -19.36
C ASN A 66 -1.38 3.20 -20.55
N PRO A 67 -1.84 3.60 -21.75
CA PRO A 67 -1.87 2.77 -22.96
C PRO A 67 -0.53 2.74 -23.73
N GLY A 68 0.59 3.15 -23.12
CA GLY A 68 1.92 3.05 -23.74
C GLY A 68 2.45 1.60 -23.78
N PRO A 69 3.57 1.32 -24.48
CA PRO A 69 4.24 0.04 -24.35
C PRO A 69 4.72 -0.14 -22.90
N LEU A 70 3.97 -0.91 -22.13
CA LEU A 70 4.23 -1.16 -20.72
C LEU A 70 5.34 -2.20 -20.61
N THR A 71 6.55 -1.78 -20.23
CA THR A 71 7.63 -2.72 -19.91
C THR A 71 7.44 -3.36 -18.55
N SER A 72 6.74 -2.68 -17.63
CA SER A 72 6.40 -3.16 -16.30
C SER A 72 5.26 -2.34 -15.69
N PHE A 73 4.50 -2.96 -14.78
CA PHE A 73 3.53 -2.30 -13.90
C PHE A 73 4.12 -1.99 -12.53
N SER A 74 5.45 -2.01 -12.36
CA SER A 74 6.09 -1.67 -11.09
C SER A 74 6.07 -0.16 -10.82
N THR A 75 6.26 0.22 -9.56
CA THR A 75 6.37 1.63 -9.14
C THR A 75 7.40 1.77 -8.01
N THR A 76 7.75 2.99 -7.66
CA THR A 76 8.53 3.30 -6.47
C THR A 76 7.71 4.17 -5.52
N ASN A 77 7.88 3.95 -4.22
CA ASN A 77 7.27 4.78 -3.18
C ASN A 77 8.26 5.81 -2.60
N GLY A 78 9.44 5.98 -3.21
CA GLY A 78 10.45 6.92 -2.77
C GLY A 78 11.14 6.57 -1.45
N ILE A 79 11.18 5.30 -1.04
CA ILE A 79 11.92 4.88 0.17
C ILE A 79 13.44 5.11 0.04
N ASP A 80 13.95 5.02 -1.19
CA ASP A 80 15.32 5.31 -1.57
C ASP A 80 15.36 6.48 -2.55
N ALA A 81 16.29 7.41 -2.35
CA ALA A 81 16.54 8.49 -3.32
C ALA A 81 17.35 7.99 -4.53
N THR A 82 18.06 6.87 -4.36
CA THR A 82 18.89 6.24 -5.39
C THR A 82 18.93 4.74 -5.14
N SER A 83 18.73 3.96 -6.20
CA SER A 83 18.79 2.50 -6.16
C SER A 83 20.09 2.02 -6.79
N SER A 84 20.93 1.32 -6.03
CA SER A 84 22.28 0.91 -6.48
C SER A 84 22.62 -0.57 -6.26
N THR A 85 21.99 -1.22 -5.27
CA THR A 85 22.27 -2.63 -4.92
C THR A 85 21.12 -3.55 -5.33
N ASP A 86 19.88 -3.12 -5.09
CA ASP A 86 18.65 -3.73 -5.60
C ASP A 86 18.05 -2.74 -6.61
N LEU A 87 18.02 -3.11 -7.89
CA LEU A 87 17.48 -2.26 -8.95
C LEU A 87 15.99 -2.51 -9.19
N GLY A 88 15.37 -3.43 -8.44
CA GLY A 88 13.99 -3.84 -8.58
C GLY A 88 13.73 -4.52 -9.93
N VAL A 89 12.59 -4.21 -10.55
CA VAL A 89 12.14 -4.88 -11.78
C VAL A 89 13.07 -4.61 -12.97
N ASN A 90 13.93 -3.59 -12.91
CA ASN A 90 14.99 -3.39 -13.89
C ASN A 90 15.87 -4.64 -14.08
N GLU A 91 16.15 -5.41 -13.02
CA GLU A 91 17.00 -6.61 -13.10
C GLU A 91 16.39 -7.69 -14.00
N THR A 92 15.06 -7.66 -14.19
CA THR A 92 14.34 -8.56 -15.10
C THR A 92 14.12 -7.93 -16.48
N THR A 93 13.78 -6.63 -16.55
CA THR A 93 13.39 -5.99 -17.81
C THR A 93 14.56 -5.42 -18.60
N GLY A 94 15.68 -5.11 -17.94
CA GLY A 94 16.82 -4.38 -18.49
C GLY A 94 16.51 -2.92 -18.86
N ASN A 95 15.29 -2.42 -18.62
CA ASN A 95 14.90 -1.06 -18.97
C ASN A 95 15.37 -0.06 -17.90
N PRO A 96 16.24 0.92 -18.22
CA PRO A 96 16.72 1.91 -17.24
C PRO A 96 15.59 2.69 -16.54
N ASN A 97 14.43 2.83 -17.20
CA ASN A 97 13.27 3.49 -16.61
C ASN A 97 12.61 2.68 -15.48
N ASP A 98 12.98 1.41 -15.28
CA ASP A 98 12.43 0.55 -14.23
C ASP A 98 13.32 0.45 -12.98
N ILE A 99 14.44 1.19 -12.95
CA ILE A 99 15.35 1.22 -11.80
C ILE A 99 14.59 1.68 -10.56
N GLY A 100 14.73 0.93 -9.47
CA GLY A 100 14.14 1.21 -8.16
C GLY A 100 12.63 1.03 -8.10
N LYS A 101 12.02 0.44 -9.14
CA LYS A 101 10.60 0.11 -9.15
C LYS A 101 10.37 -1.32 -8.70
N PHE A 102 9.40 -1.52 -7.83
CA PHE A 102 8.99 -2.81 -7.30
C PHE A 102 7.53 -3.10 -7.63
N LYS A 103 7.15 -4.38 -7.59
CA LYS A 103 5.76 -4.78 -7.60
C LYS A 103 5.08 -4.22 -6.35
N VAL A 104 3.90 -3.61 -6.48
CA VAL A 104 3.12 -3.23 -5.30
C VAL A 104 2.55 -4.51 -4.69
N PRO A 105 2.93 -4.87 -3.45
CA PRO A 105 2.45 -6.11 -2.83
C PRO A 105 0.97 -5.99 -2.45
N SER A 106 0.31 -7.14 -2.31
CA SER A 106 -0.98 -7.22 -1.63
C SER A 106 -0.82 -6.80 -0.16
N LEU A 107 -1.82 -6.09 0.37
CA LEU A 107 -1.90 -5.74 1.79
C LEU A 107 -2.76 -6.72 2.61
N LYS A 108 -3.25 -7.80 2.01
CA LYS A 108 -3.91 -8.88 2.77
C LYS A 108 -2.91 -9.49 3.74
N ASN A 109 -3.33 -9.65 5.01
CA ASN A 109 -2.49 -10.11 6.11
C ASN A 109 -1.23 -9.25 6.34
N ILE A 110 -1.25 -7.96 6.01
CA ILE A 110 -0.06 -7.12 6.16
C ILE A 110 0.42 -7.04 7.62
N SER A 111 -0.49 -6.96 8.59
CA SER A 111 -0.15 -6.74 9.99
C SER A 111 0.64 -7.87 10.65
N ILE A 112 0.63 -9.07 10.06
CA ILE A 112 1.36 -10.25 10.56
C ILE A 112 2.61 -10.57 9.73
N ARG A 113 3.02 -9.65 8.84
CA ARG A 113 4.17 -9.84 7.95
C ARG A 113 5.31 -8.83 8.14
N PRO A 114 5.71 -8.46 9.37
CA PRO A 114 6.96 -7.75 9.54
C PRO A 114 8.16 -8.65 9.19
N PRO A 115 9.30 -8.07 8.74
CA PRO A 115 9.49 -6.66 8.44
C PRO A 115 8.91 -6.24 7.06
N TYR A 116 8.77 -4.94 6.85
CA TYR A 116 8.10 -4.33 5.69
C TYR A 116 9.08 -3.72 4.68
N MET A 117 8.55 -3.43 3.49
CA MET A 117 9.27 -2.91 2.31
C MET A 117 10.14 -3.98 1.63
N HIS A 118 10.81 -3.60 0.54
CA HIS A 118 11.58 -4.55 -0.28
C HIS A 118 12.81 -5.11 0.46
N ASP A 119 13.35 -4.36 1.42
CA ASP A 119 14.56 -4.69 2.16
C ASP A 119 14.33 -4.94 3.66
N GLY A 120 13.08 -4.93 4.11
CA GLY A 120 12.74 -5.21 5.50
C GLY A 120 13.20 -4.16 6.51
N ARG A 121 13.47 -2.91 6.10
CA ARG A 121 14.01 -1.89 7.03
C ARG A 121 13.01 -1.40 8.08
N PHE A 122 11.71 -1.61 7.88
CA PHE A 122 10.68 -1.23 8.84
C PHE A 122 10.14 -2.45 9.58
N THR A 123 9.97 -2.32 10.88
CA THR A 123 9.50 -3.39 11.76
C THR A 123 8.03 -3.25 12.13
N THR A 124 7.45 -2.06 11.91
CA THR A 124 6.06 -1.74 12.27
C THR A 124 5.30 -1.08 11.12
N LEU A 125 3.97 -1.21 11.13
CA LEU A 125 3.10 -0.48 10.18
C LEU A 125 3.16 1.03 10.39
N ILE A 126 3.44 1.49 11.63
CA ILE A 126 3.55 2.93 11.89
C ILE A 126 4.76 3.53 11.17
N GLU A 127 5.91 2.84 11.12
CA GLU A 127 7.07 3.26 10.34
C GLU A 127 6.79 3.31 8.83
N VAL A 128 5.99 2.35 8.33
CA VAL A 128 5.51 2.35 6.93
C VAL A 128 4.65 3.59 6.66
N ILE A 129 3.75 3.94 7.56
CA ILE A 129 2.87 5.10 7.40
C ILE A 129 3.67 6.40 7.57
N ASP A 130 4.65 6.45 8.48
CA ASP A 130 5.56 7.58 8.66
C ASP A 130 6.35 7.87 7.38
N HIS A 131 6.79 6.81 6.68
CA HIS A 131 7.42 6.96 5.37
C HIS A 131 6.52 7.70 4.38
N TYR A 132 5.25 7.31 4.22
CA TYR A 132 4.33 8.04 3.35
C TYR A 132 3.92 9.42 3.90
N SER A 133 3.94 9.59 5.22
CA SER A 133 3.55 10.83 5.88
C SER A 133 4.57 11.94 5.67
N SER A 134 5.86 11.65 5.71
CA SER A 134 6.94 12.66 5.63
C SER A 134 8.28 12.14 5.10
N GLY A 135 8.41 10.85 4.82
CA GLY A 135 9.67 10.19 4.46
C GLY A 135 9.89 9.95 2.97
N ILE A 136 8.94 10.28 2.09
CA ILE A 136 9.08 10.07 0.65
C ILE A 136 10.26 10.90 0.14
N LYS A 137 11.20 10.23 -0.55
CA LYS A 137 12.37 10.86 -1.16
C LYS A 137 12.16 11.03 -2.65
N ASN A 138 12.79 12.06 -3.21
CA ASN A 138 12.81 12.23 -4.65
C ASN A 138 13.67 11.12 -5.28
N HIS A 139 13.07 10.32 -6.16
CA HIS A 139 13.73 9.26 -6.92
C HIS A 139 13.45 9.49 -8.41
N PRO A 140 14.40 9.26 -9.33
CA PRO A 140 14.19 9.50 -10.77
C PRO A 140 12.97 8.79 -11.37
N SER A 141 12.61 7.63 -10.82
CA SER A 141 11.44 6.83 -11.22
C SER A 141 10.15 7.14 -10.45
N LEU A 142 10.14 8.15 -9.56
CA LEU A 142 8.96 8.55 -8.79
C LEU A 142 7.91 9.15 -9.73
N ILE A 143 6.64 8.87 -9.48
CA ILE A 143 5.53 9.29 -10.35
C ILE A 143 4.44 10.01 -9.57
N THR A 144 3.62 10.79 -10.28
CA THR A 144 2.40 11.40 -9.76
C THR A 144 1.49 10.33 -9.13
N PRO A 145 0.90 10.57 -7.95
CA PRO A 145 0.85 11.86 -7.23
C PRO A 145 2.04 12.17 -6.32
N LEU A 146 2.97 11.23 -6.11
CA LEU A 146 4.08 11.40 -5.16
C LEU A 146 5.14 12.41 -5.62
N VAL A 147 5.13 12.78 -6.90
CA VAL A 147 5.86 13.92 -7.45
C VAL A 147 4.93 14.71 -8.38
N ASN A 148 5.06 16.04 -8.38
CA ASN A 148 4.33 16.92 -9.29
C ASN A 148 5.17 17.24 -10.55
N ASP A 149 4.57 17.95 -11.52
CA ASP A 149 5.24 18.32 -12.78
C ASP A 149 6.48 19.22 -12.60
N ASN A 150 6.60 19.89 -11.44
CA ASN A 150 7.76 20.71 -11.10
C ASN A 150 8.89 19.90 -10.43
N GLY A 151 8.66 18.62 -10.14
CA GLY A 151 9.61 17.76 -9.42
C GLY A 151 9.51 17.83 -7.89
N ASP A 152 8.48 18.49 -7.35
CA ASP A 152 8.27 18.57 -5.89
C ASP A 152 7.66 17.27 -5.36
N VAL A 153 8.26 16.74 -4.31
CA VAL A 153 7.81 15.52 -3.64
C VAL A 153 6.60 15.80 -2.75
N GLY A 154 5.55 14.99 -2.92
CA GLY A 154 4.33 15.04 -2.13
C GLY A 154 4.42 14.17 -0.90
N GLN A 155 4.08 14.74 0.26
CA GLN A 155 3.96 14.06 1.54
C GLN A 155 2.50 14.12 1.99
N PHE A 156 2.01 13.06 2.65
CA PHE A 156 0.63 13.02 3.13
C PHE A 156 0.39 13.87 4.38
N ASN A 157 1.43 14.10 5.20
CA ASN A 157 1.38 14.86 6.45
C ASN A 157 0.22 14.40 7.36
N PHE A 158 0.17 13.11 7.67
CA PHE A 158 -0.84 12.55 8.56
C PHE A 158 -0.64 13.03 10.00
N THR A 159 -1.73 13.34 10.69
CA THR A 159 -1.69 13.51 12.17
C THR A 159 -1.51 12.15 12.86
N GLN A 160 -1.17 12.13 14.15
CA GLN A 160 -1.03 10.86 14.88
C GLN A 160 -2.34 10.06 14.85
N GLU A 161 -3.48 10.72 15.03
CA GLU A 161 -4.80 10.08 15.00
C GLU A 161 -5.11 9.47 13.62
N GLU A 162 -4.72 10.15 12.54
CA GLU A 162 -4.86 9.62 11.18
C GLU A 162 -3.97 8.39 10.94
N LYS A 163 -2.75 8.41 11.46
CA LYS A 163 -1.84 7.25 11.38
C LYS A 163 -2.39 6.06 12.14
N ASP A 164 -2.87 6.28 13.37
CA ASP A 164 -3.48 5.22 14.19
C ASP A 164 -4.73 4.65 13.52
N ALA A 165 -5.55 5.50 12.90
CA ALA A 165 -6.71 5.07 12.12
C ALA A 165 -6.31 4.21 10.90
N LEU A 166 -5.27 4.62 10.15
CA LEU A 166 -4.74 3.80 9.05
C LEU A 166 -4.23 2.44 9.54
N VAL A 167 -3.51 2.37 10.67
CA VAL A 167 -3.10 1.09 11.28
C VAL A 167 -4.32 0.24 11.64
N ALA A 168 -5.34 0.83 12.28
CA ALA A 168 -6.58 0.13 12.61
C ALA A 168 -7.24 -0.48 11.36
N PHE A 169 -7.32 0.29 10.27
CA PHE A 169 -7.82 -0.21 9.00
C PHE A 169 -6.97 -1.35 8.42
N LEU A 170 -5.64 -1.22 8.40
CA LEU A 170 -4.75 -2.27 7.88
C LEU A 170 -4.86 -3.58 8.68
N ASN A 171 -5.10 -3.50 9.99
CA ASN A 171 -5.35 -4.68 10.81
C ASN A 171 -6.61 -5.45 10.40
N THR A 172 -7.65 -4.78 9.88
CA THR A 172 -8.87 -5.43 9.36
C THR A 172 -8.62 -6.33 8.13
N LEU A 173 -7.45 -6.20 7.51
CA LEU A 173 -7.03 -7.00 6.36
C LEU A 173 -6.43 -8.36 6.76
N THR A 174 -6.38 -8.67 8.06
CA THR A 174 -5.89 -9.95 8.58
C THR A 174 -7.01 -10.98 8.67
N ASP A 175 -6.80 -12.15 8.08
CA ASP A 175 -7.73 -13.28 8.07
C ASP A 175 -7.33 -14.30 9.15
N GLU A 176 -7.83 -14.09 10.36
CA GLU A 176 -7.55 -14.94 11.53
C GLU A 176 -8.00 -16.39 11.33
N GLN A 177 -9.04 -16.62 10.52
CA GLN A 177 -9.50 -17.98 10.22
C GLN A 177 -8.44 -18.73 9.40
N MET A 178 -7.89 -18.08 8.37
CA MET A 178 -6.82 -18.67 7.56
C MET A 178 -5.58 -19.04 8.40
N LEU A 179 -5.24 -18.27 9.42
CA LEU A 179 -4.05 -18.51 10.26
C LEU A 179 -4.17 -19.72 11.19
N SER A 180 -5.41 -20.14 11.48
CA SER A 180 -5.72 -21.23 12.41
C SER A 180 -6.37 -22.45 11.74
N ASP A 181 -6.63 -22.38 10.44
CA ASP A 181 -7.22 -23.47 9.66
C ASP A 181 -6.19 -24.59 9.44
N GLU A 182 -6.52 -25.79 9.93
CA GLU A 182 -5.75 -27.04 9.79
C GLU A 182 -5.40 -27.34 8.32
N LYS A 183 -6.22 -26.90 7.36
CA LYS A 183 -5.94 -27.02 5.93
C LYS A 183 -4.60 -26.37 5.53
N TYR A 184 -4.14 -25.37 6.29
CA TYR A 184 -2.94 -24.59 6.01
C TYR A 184 -1.82 -24.80 7.04
N SER A 185 -2.01 -25.67 8.03
CA SER A 185 -0.97 -25.98 9.01
C SER A 185 0.13 -26.87 8.42
N ASP A 186 1.23 -27.02 9.16
CA ASP A 186 2.25 -28.01 8.83
C ASP A 186 1.64 -29.42 8.93
N PRO A 187 1.60 -30.22 7.85
CA PRO A 187 1.03 -31.57 7.89
C PRO A 187 1.94 -32.58 8.61
N PHE A 188 3.11 -32.15 9.09
CA PHE A 188 4.08 -32.99 9.80
C PHE A 188 4.17 -32.71 11.31
N ASP A 189 3.38 -31.76 11.83
CA ASP A 189 3.16 -31.53 13.26
C ASP A 189 1.96 -32.33 13.81
#